data_AF-A0A2M7PJR5-F1
#
_entry.id   AF-A0A2M7PJR5-F1
#
_cell.length_a   1.000
_cell.length_b   1.000
_cell.length_c   1.000
_cell.angle_alpha   90.00
_cell.angle_beta   90.00
_cell.angle_gamma   90.00
#
_symmetry.space_group_name_H-M   'P 1'
#
loop_
_entity.id
_entity.type
_entity.pdbx_description
1 polymer ?
#
loop_
_entity_poly.entity_id
_entity_poly.type
_entity_poly.pdbx_seq_one_letter_code
_entity_poly.pdbx_strand_id
1 'polypeptide(L)' 'MEEQKNANKINIDLPEDIAEGIYSNLAIITHSHAEFIIDFVKLMPGAPKAKV' A
#
# COMPACT_ATOMS: atom_id res chain seq x y z
N MET A 1 13.15 -7.13 -43.05
CA MET A 1 13.43 -7.89 -41.82
C MET A 1 13.55 -6.85 -40.71
N GLU A 2 12.50 -6.69 -39.91
CA GLU A 2 12.52 -5.78 -38.76
C GLU A 2 13.13 -6.51 -37.57
N GLU A 3 14.42 -6.28 -37.36
CA GLU A 3 15.20 -6.81 -36.26
C GLU A 3 15.13 -5.88 -35.04
N GLN A 4 14.99 -6.52 -33.87
CA GLN A 4 15.30 -6.02 -32.52
C GLN A 4 14.26 -5.15 -31.79
N LYS A 5 13.13 -5.76 -31.43
CA LYS A 5 12.37 -5.40 -30.22
C LYS A 5 12.47 -6.50 -29.15
N ASN A 6 13.68 -6.82 -28.71
CA ASN A 6 13.88 -7.57 -27.47
C ASN A 6 14.27 -6.60 -26.36
N ALA A 7 13.37 -5.67 -26.05
CA ALA A 7 13.42 -4.96 -24.78
C ALA A 7 13.24 -6.02 -23.70
N ASN A 8 14.25 -6.19 -22.85
CA ASN A 8 14.27 -7.13 -21.71
C ASN A 8 12.93 -7.10 -20.98
N LYS A 9 12.08 -8.10 -21.25
CA LYS A 9 10.83 -8.29 -20.53
C LYS A 9 11.20 -8.81 -19.15
N ILE A 10 11.18 -7.90 -18.18
CA ILE A 10 11.27 -8.28 -16.78
C ILE A 10 9.90 -8.88 -16.43
N ASN A 11 9.86 -10.19 -16.24
CA ASN A 11 8.71 -10.83 -15.60
C ASN A 11 8.79 -10.48 -14.11
N ILE A 12 7.82 -9.72 -13.64
CA ILE A 12 7.66 -9.39 -12.23
C ILE A 12 6.51 -10.27 -11.72
N ASP A 13 6.85 -11.32 -10.99
CA ASP A 13 5.86 -12.08 -10.24
C ASP A 13 5.51 -11.26 -8.99
N LEU A 14 4.30 -10.67 -9.02
CA LEU A 14 3.74 -9.95 -7.88
C LEU A 14 2.79 -10.91 -7.14
N PRO A 15 3.11 -11.30 -5.90
CA PRO A 15 2.20 -12.09 -5.07
C PRO A 15 0.82 -11.42 -4.97
N GLU A 16 -0.24 -12.22 -5.04
CA GLU A 16 -1.63 -11.75 -5.11
C GLU A 16 -2.02 -10.94 -3.86
N ASP A 17 -1.51 -11.34 -2.69
CA ASP A 17 -1.65 -10.64 -1.41
C ASP A 17 -0.99 -9.26 -1.40
N ILE A 18 0.12 -9.07 -2.13
CA ILE A 18 0.75 -7.75 -2.32
C ILE A 18 -0.02 -6.94 -3.37
N ALA A 19 -0.53 -7.59 -4.42
CA ALA A 19 -1.30 -6.95 -5.48
C ALA A 19 -2.64 -6.37 -4.97
N GLU A 20 -3.26 -7.00 -3.97
CA GLU A 20 -4.47 -6.49 -3.31
C GLU A 20 -4.24 -5.17 -2.55
N GLY A 21 -3.01 -4.93 -2.10
CA GLY A 21 -2.66 -3.74 -1.31
C GLY A 21 -3.27 -3.73 0.09
N ILE A 22 -2.94 -2.70 0.88
CA ILE A 22 -3.42 -2.55 2.25
C ILE A 22 -4.57 -1.53 2.29
N TYR A 23 -5.78 -2.00 2.60
CA TYR A 23 -6.93 -1.14 2.81
C TYR A 23 -6.94 -0.51 4.21
N SER A 24 -7.18 0.80 4.26
CA SER A 24 -7.45 1.56 5.49
C SER A 24 -8.74 2.35 5.36
N ASN A 25 -9.54 2.41 6.44
CA ASN A 25 -10.77 3.21 6.50
C ASN A 25 -10.64 4.48 7.35
N LEU A 26 -9.48 4.71 7.99
CA LEU A 26 -9.20 5.93 8.75
C LEU A 26 -7.76 6.41 8.49
N ALA A 27 -7.58 7.73 8.53
CA ALA A 27 -6.28 8.38 8.56
C ALA A 27 -6.23 9.42 9.68
N ILE A 28 -5.14 9.44 10.44
CA ILE A 28 -4.86 10.46 11.45
C ILE A 28 -3.71 11.32 10.95
N ILE A 29 -3.93 12.63 10.88
CA ILE A 29 -2.94 13.59 10.39
C ILE A 29 -2.46 14.44 11.55
N THR A 30 -1.21 14.27 11.92
CA THR A 30 -0.53 15.09 12.94
C THR A 30 0.51 15.95 12.24
N HIS A 31 0.55 17.24 12.53
CA HIS A 31 1.48 18.16 11.89
C HIS A 31 2.09 19.15 12.88
N SER A 32 3.31 19.59 12.57
CA SER A 32 3.99 20.71 13.18
C SER A 32 4.40 21.70 12.09
N HIS A 33 5.14 22.75 12.43
CA HIS A 33 5.69 23.66 11.43
C HIS A 33 6.81 23.03 10.58
N ALA A 34 7.41 21.93 11.03
CA ALA A 34 8.56 21.31 10.39
C ALA A 34 8.23 19.97 9.68
N GLU A 35 7.15 19.30 10.07
CA GLU A 35 6.81 17.98 9.55
C GLU A 35 5.30 17.67 9.60
N PHE A 36 4.90 16.67 8.85
CA PHE A 36 3.57 16.06 8.91
C PHE A 36 3.70 14.54 8.92
N ILE A 37 2.89 13.90 9.74
CA ILE A 37 2.80 12.44 9.90
C ILE A 37 1.38 12.03 9.54
N ILE A 38 1.26 10.94 8.77
CA ILE A 38 -0.01 10.37 8.35
C ILE A 38 -0.03 8.90 8.78
N ASP A 39 -0.86 8.57 9.76
CA ASP A 39 -1.06 7.21 10.24
C ASP A 39 -2.34 6.62 9.65
N PHE A 40 -2.24 5.46 9.00
CA PHE A 40 -3.36 4.73 8.42
C PHE A 40 -3.81 3.61 9.35
N VAL A 41 -5.09 3.56 9.69
CA VAL A 41 -5.66 2.59 10.64
C VAL A 41 -6.86 1.87 10.04
N LYS A 42 -6.86 0.53 10.12
CA LYS A 42 -8.02 -0.31 9.78
C LYS A 42 -8.83 -0.64 11.03
N LEU A 43 -10.04 -0.09 11.14
CA LEU A 43 -10.98 -0.37 12.22
C LEU A 43 -12.16 -1.20 11.73
N MET A 44 -12.35 -2.39 12.31
CA MET A 44 -13.50 -3.25 12.02
C MET A 44 -14.64 -3.00 13.03
N PRO A 45 -15.89 -2.78 12.60
CA PRO A 45 -17.03 -2.66 13.52
C PRO A 45 -17.20 -3.91 14.37
N GLY A 46 -17.40 -3.75 15.69
CA GLY A 46 -17.66 -4.86 16.60
C GLY A 46 -16.43 -5.69 17.00
N ALA A 47 -15.21 -5.30 16.62
CA ALA A 47 -14.01 -5.96 17.09
C ALA A 47 -13.75 -5.64 18.59
N PRO A 48 -13.64 -6.65 19.48
CA PRO A 48 -13.37 -6.43 20.89
C PRO A 48 -11.90 -6.04 21.06
N LYS A 49 -11.65 -4.74 21.24
CA LYS A 49 -10.32 -4.10 21.36
C LYS A 49 -9.43 -4.33 20.14
N ALA A 50 -9.03 -3.24 19.48
CA ALA A 50 -8.00 -3.28 18.46
C ALA A 50 -6.76 -4.01 19.01
N LYS A 51 -6.36 -5.12 18.38
CA LYS A 51 -5.01 -5.63 18.56
C LYS A 51 -4.09 -4.62 17.87
N VAL A 52 -3.37 -3.87 18.69
CA VAL A 52 -2.21 -3.08 18.28
C VAL A 52 -1.05 -4.01 17.94
#